data_AF-A0A1E3WB04-F1
#
_entry.id   AF-A0A1E3WB04-F1
#
_cell.length_a   1.000
_cell.length_b   1.000
_cell.length_c   1.000
_cell.angle_alpha   90.00
_cell.angle_beta   90.00
_cell.angle_gamma   90.00
#
_symmetry.space_group_name_H-M   'P 1'
#
loop_
_entity.id
_entity.type
_entity.pdbx_description
1 polymer ?
#
loop_
_entity_poly.entity_id
_entity_poly.type
_entity_poly.pdbx_seq_one_letter_code
_entity_poly.pdbx_strand_id
1 'polypeptide(L)'
;MPQLNPLDWGPQLVWLVLTFGILYLLMLWVALPRIGSVIEKRAAHISGDLATAEKFRRETEEAIAAYEQALAEAKQRAHTIVEEGRARLKAESDAERAKLEKELAVKSAEAEARIEKAKAAAMTEVNAVAMDVAADIVKQLIGTAPPKSDLEKAVIAARKA
;
A
#
# COMPACT_ATOMS: atom_id res chain seq x y z
N MET A 1 10.38 -107.41 23.89
CA MET A 1 10.78 -106.08 23.42
C MET A 1 11.42 -105.34 24.59
N PRO A 2 12.76 -105.32 24.72
CA PRO A 2 13.46 -104.76 25.88
C PRO A 2 13.17 -103.27 26.13
N GLN A 3 12.58 -102.55 25.17
CA GLN A 3 12.23 -101.13 25.27
C GLN A 3 11.01 -100.78 26.16
N LEU A 4 10.31 -101.77 26.71
CA LEU A 4 9.15 -101.56 27.61
C LEU A 4 9.44 -102.02 29.04
N ASN A 5 10.69 -101.97 29.49
CA ASN A 5 11.06 -102.25 30.87
C ASN A 5 10.85 -101.00 31.74
N PRO A 6 9.95 -101.03 32.76
CA PRO A 6 9.63 -99.85 33.57
C PRO A 6 10.80 -99.27 34.37
N LEU A 7 11.87 -100.04 34.58
CA LEU A 7 13.09 -99.56 35.26
C LEU A 7 13.85 -98.49 34.45
N ASP A 8 13.70 -98.44 33.12
CA ASP A 8 14.42 -97.50 32.25
C ASP A 8 13.74 -96.12 32.15
N TRP A 9 12.51 -95.97 32.67
CA TRP A 9 11.74 -94.71 32.59
C TRP A 9 12.28 -93.62 33.53
N GLY A 10 12.82 -93.97 34.69
CA GLY A 10 13.39 -93.01 35.65
C GLY A 10 14.57 -92.22 35.07
N PRO A 11 15.62 -92.90 34.55
CA PRO A 11 16.76 -92.23 33.91
C PRO A 11 16.37 -91.36 32.70
N GLN A 12 15.42 -91.82 31.89
CA GLN A 12 14.92 -91.07 30.73
C GLN A 12 14.22 -89.77 31.15
N LEU A 13 13.43 -89.78 32.21
CA LEU A 13 12.77 -88.59 32.75
C LEU A 13 13.79 -87.59 33.33
N VAL A 14 14.85 -88.07 34.00
CA VAL A 14 15.93 -87.20 34.51
C VAL A 14 16.65 -86.52 33.36
N TRP A 15 16.99 -87.25 32.29
CA TRP A 15 17.64 -86.67 31.11
C TRP A 15 16.72 -85.71 30.35
N LEU A 16 15.43 -86.03 30.25
CA LEU A 16 14.42 -85.13 29.67
C LEU A 16 14.36 -83.81 30.44
N VAL A 17 14.24 -83.86 31.77
CA VAL A 17 14.20 -82.65 32.60
C VAL A 17 15.51 -81.86 32.50
N LEU A 18 16.66 -82.54 32.48
CA LEU A 18 17.96 -81.88 32.36
C LEU A 18 18.11 -81.16 31.01
N THR A 19 17.86 -81.85 29.90
CA THR A 19 17.98 -81.30 28.55
C THR A 19 16.92 -80.22 28.27
N PHE A 20 15.68 -80.46 28.69
CA PHE A 20 14.60 -79.47 28.58
C PHE A 20 14.86 -78.25 29.45
N GLY A 21 15.37 -78.44 30.67
CA GLY A 21 15.73 -77.35 31.58
C GLY A 21 16.84 -76.48 31.02
N ILE A 22 17.89 -77.08 30.46
CA ILE A 22 18.98 -76.34 29.79
C ILE A 22 18.44 -75.57 28.58
N LEU A 23 17.61 -76.21 27.74
CA LEU A 23 17.00 -75.55 26.58
C LEU A 23 16.09 -74.38 27.01
N TYR A 24 15.30 -74.56 28.07
CA TYR A 24 14.41 -73.53 28.61
C TYR A 24 15.19 -72.33 29.13
N LEU A 25 16.25 -72.56 29.91
CA LEU A 25 17.12 -71.48 30.39
C LEU A 25 17.81 -70.74 29.23
N LEU A 26 18.24 -71.46 28.20
CA LEU A 26 18.83 -70.86 27.00
C LEU A 26 17.80 -70.02 26.23
N MET A 27 16.56 -70.48 26.09
CA MET A 27 15.48 -69.67 25.52
C MET A 27 15.20 -68.41 26.35
N LEU A 28 15.16 -68.56 27.68
CA LEU A 28 14.88 -67.45 28.60
C LEU A 28 15.97 -66.37 28.50
N TRP A 29 17.24 -66.78 28.48
CA TRP A 29 18.38 -65.86 28.49
C TRP A 29 18.80 -65.36 27.10
N VAL A 30 18.47 -66.06 26.01
CA VAL A 30 18.92 -65.68 24.67
C VAL A 30 17.76 -65.31 23.75
N ALA A 31 16.72 -66.13 23.69
CA ALA A 31 15.63 -65.92 22.72
C ALA A 31 14.72 -64.77 23.13
N LEU A 32 14.26 -64.73 24.38
CA LEU A 32 13.39 -63.66 24.88
C LEU A 32 14.02 -62.26 24.79
N PRO A 33 15.25 -62.01 25.29
CA PRO A 33 15.83 -60.68 25.20
C PRO A 33 16.11 -60.25 23.75
N ARG A 34 16.45 -61.18 22.84
CA ARG A 34 16.61 -60.85 21.43
C ARG A 34 15.29 -60.40 20.80
N ILE A 35 14.20 -61.13 21.03
CA ILE A 35 12.88 -60.76 20.49
C ILE A 35 12.42 -59.41 21.08
N GLY A 36 12.57 -59.23 22.40
CA GLY A 36 12.27 -57.97 23.09
C GLY A 36 13.04 -56.79 22.49
N SER A 37 14.36 -56.96 22.28
CA SER A 37 15.20 -55.90 21.69
C SER A 37 14.78 -55.49 20.27
N VAL A 38 14.27 -56.42 19.47
CA VAL A 38 13.82 -56.12 18.09
C VAL A 38 12.51 -55.35 18.11
N ILE A 39 11.58 -55.74 18.98
CA ILE A 39 10.30 -55.04 19.15
C ILE A 39 10.55 -53.62 19.67
N GLU A 40 11.39 -53.48 20.70
CA GLU A 40 11.73 -52.18 21.28
C GLU A 40 12.43 -51.27 20.27
N LYS A 41 13.39 -51.79 19.50
CA LYS A 41 14.03 -51.01 18.41
C LYS A 41 13.02 -50.52 17.40
N ARG A 42 12.08 -51.37 16.95
CA ARG A 42 11.04 -50.96 15.99
C ARG A 42 10.12 -49.91 16.60
N ALA A 43 9.69 -50.10 17.84
CA ALA A 43 8.85 -49.12 18.54
C ALA A 43 9.57 -47.78 18.70
N ALA A 44 10.85 -47.81 19.09
CA ALA A 44 11.68 -46.61 19.23
C ALA A 44 11.85 -45.89 17.89
N HIS A 45 12.16 -46.61 16.81
CA HIS A 45 12.25 -46.03 15.46
C HIS A 45 10.94 -45.37 15.02
N ILE A 46 9.82 -46.08 15.12
CA ILE A 46 8.51 -45.54 14.74
C ILE A 46 8.17 -44.30 15.57
N SER A 47 8.42 -44.34 16.89
CA SER A 47 8.17 -43.19 17.76
C SER A 47 9.06 -41.99 17.42
N GLY A 48 10.32 -42.23 17.06
CA GLY A 48 11.25 -41.19 16.63
C GLY A 48 10.85 -40.57 15.29
N ASP A 49 10.42 -41.38 14.33
CA ASP A 49 9.94 -40.92 13.03
C ASP A 49 8.66 -40.09 13.18
N LEU A 50 7.72 -40.54 14.03
CA LEU A 50 6.50 -39.79 14.34
C LEU A 50 6.80 -38.45 15.03
N ALA A 51 7.67 -38.44 16.04
CA ALA A 51 8.05 -37.20 16.73
C ALA A 51 8.75 -36.22 15.77
N THR A 52 9.57 -36.72 14.86
CA THR A 52 10.22 -35.90 13.83
C THR A 52 9.21 -35.35 12.82
N ALA A 53 8.25 -36.17 12.39
CA ALA A 53 7.18 -35.74 11.51
C ALA A 53 6.27 -34.68 12.16
N GLU A 54 5.90 -34.86 13.42
CA GLU A 54 5.13 -33.85 14.19
C GLU A 54 5.91 -32.55 14.34
N LYS A 55 7.21 -32.64 14.64
CA LYS A 55 8.08 -31.46 14.72
C LYS A 55 8.11 -30.70 13.39
N PHE A 56 8.35 -31.38 12.27
CA PHE A 56 8.36 -30.72 10.95
C PHE A 56 7.00 -30.17 10.56
N ARG A 57 5.91 -30.87 10.90
CA ARG A 57 4.56 -30.36 10.70
C ARG A 57 4.36 -29.05 11.46
N ARG A 58 4.72 -29.01 12.74
CA ARG A 58 4.60 -27.81 13.57
C ARG A 58 5.47 -26.66 13.06
N GLU A 59 6.72 -26.92 12.70
CA GLU A 59 7.61 -25.91 12.11
C GLU A 59 7.04 -25.35 10.80
N THR A 60 6.41 -26.20 9.99
CA THR A 60 5.75 -25.78 8.75
C THR A 60 4.51 -24.93 9.03
N GLU A 61 3.66 -25.34 9.97
CA GLU A 61 2.48 -24.57 10.39
C GLU A 61 2.88 -23.19 10.95
N GLU A 62 3.93 -23.13 11.78
CA GLU A 62 4.49 -21.88 12.31
C GLU A 62 5.07 -20.99 11.18
N ALA A 63 5.79 -21.58 10.22
CA ALA A 63 6.32 -20.86 9.07
C ALA A 63 5.22 -20.32 8.14
N ILE A 64 4.16 -21.09 7.90
CA ILE A 64 3.00 -20.65 7.12
C ILE A 64 2.30 -19.50 7.82
N ALA A 65 2.04 -19.60 9.13
CA ALA A 65 1.41 -18.54 9.90
C ALA A 65 2.23 -17.24 9.88
N ALA A 66 3.56 -17.34 10.05
CA ALA A 66 4.46 -16.19 9.98
C ALA A 66 4.48 -15.56 8.58
N TYR A 67 4.46 -16.39 7.52
CA TYR A 67 4.40 -15.92 6.13
C TYR A 67 3.09 -15.20 5.83
N GLU A 68 1.95 -15.78 6.24
CA GLU A 68 0.63 -15.16 6.07
C GLU A 68 0.52 -13.83 6.82
N GLN A 69 1.03 -13.77 8.06
CA GLN A 69 1.09 -12.53 8.82
C GLN A 69 1.95 -11.48 8.12
N ALA A 70 3.15 -11.84 7.66
CA ALA A 70 4.03 -10.92 6.94
C ALA A 70 3.38 -10.41 5.65
N LEU A 71 2.66 -11.27 4.92
CA LEU A 71 1.92 -10.88 3.72
C LEU A 71 0.77 -9.92 4.04
N ALA A 72 0.02 -10.18 5.12
CA ALA A 72 -1.06 -9.30 5.57
C ALA A 72 -0.52 -7.92 5.98
N GLU A 73 0.55 -7.88 6.77
CA GLU A 73 1.23 -6.64 7.15
C GLU A 73 1.76 -5.88 5.92
N ALA A 74 2.38 -6.57 4.97
CA ALA A 74 2.89 -5.94 3.75
C ALA A 74 1.77 -5.31 2.92
N LYS A 75 0.63 -6.01 2.76
CA LYS A 75 -0.56 -5.46 2.10
C LYS A 75 -1.11 -4.24 2.83
N GLN A 76 -1.22 -4.29 4.16
CA GLN A 76 -1.69 -3.17 4.97
C GLN A 76 -0.77 -1.96 4.86
N ARG A 77 0.55 -2.16 4.92
CA ARG A 77 1.54 -1.08 4.72
C ARG A 77 1.44 -0.49 3.32
N ALA A 78 1.30 -1.32 2.28
CA ALA A 78 1.11 -0.84 0.92
C ALA A 78 -0.15 0.02 0.77
N HIS A 79 -1.28 -0.42 1.34
CA HIS A 79 -2.51 0.38 1.35
C HIS A 79 -2.32 1.71 2.09
N THR A 80 -1.65 1.69 3.24
CA THR A 80 -1.35 2.90 4.02
C THR A 80 -0.52 3.89 3.21
N ILE A 81 0.56 3.41 2.55
CA ILE A 81 1.42 4.25 1.70
C ILE A 81 0.63 4.88 0.55
N VAL A 82 -0.26 4.12 -0.09
CA VAL A 82 -1.09 4.63 -1.19
C VAL A 82 -2.04 5.72 -0.69
N GLU A 83 -2.70 5.50 0.44
CA GLU A 83 -3.64 6.48 1.00
C GLU A 83 -2.92 7.75 1.51
N GLU A 84 -1.79 7.60 2.20
CA GLU A 84 -0.94 8.73 2.60
C GLU A 84 -0.42 9.50 1.37
N GLY A 85 0.02 8.79 0.33
CA GLY A 85 0.47 9.38 -0.92
C GLY A 85 -0.63 10.18 -1.62
N ARG A 86 -1.86 9.63 -1.68
CA ARG A 86 -3.04 10.31 -2.23
C ARG A 86 -3.40 11.55 -1.42
N ALA A 87 -3.41 11.45 -0.10
CA ALA A 87 -3.71 12.56 0.79
C ALA A 87 -2.68 13.69 0.63
N ARG A 88 -1.39 13.36 0.57
CA ARG A 88 -0.30 14.32 0.35
C ARG A 88 -0.42 15.00 -1.02
N LEU A 89 -0.61 14.24 -2.09
CA LEU A 89 -0.77 14.79 -3.45
C LEU A 89 -1.99 15.71 -3.55
N LYS A 90 -3.09 15.34 -2.90
CA LYS A 90 -4.28 16.19 -2.84
C LYS A 90 -4.01 17.50 -2.13
N ALA A 91 -3.39 17.45 -0.94
CA ALA A 91 -3.03 18.64 -0.19
C ALA A 91 -2.07 19.57 -0.97
N GLU A 92 -1.09 19.00 -1.66
CA GLU A 92 -0.17 19.75 -2.51
C GLU A 92 -0.88 20.38 -3.71
N SER A 93 -1.77 19.64 -4.38
CA SER A 93 -2.57 20.16 -5.49
C SER A 93 -3.51 21.28 -5.04
N ASP A 94 -4.18 21.14 -3.90
CA ASP A 94 -5.07 22.15 -3.35
C ASP A 94 -4.29 23.42 -2.94
N ALA A 95 -3.10 23.26 -2.36
CA ALA A 95 -2.22 24.39 -2.02
C ALA A 95 -1.72 25.13 -3.28
N GLU A 96 -1.33 24.40 -4.32
CA GLU A 96 -0.86 25.00 -5.57
C GLU A 96 -1.99 25.69 -6.33
N ARG A 97 -3.19 25.09 -6.37
CA ARG A 97 -4.40 25.72 -6.89
C ARG A 97 -4.71 27.03 -6.17
N ALA A 98 -4.66 27.03 -4.84
CA ALA A 98 -4.91 28.25 -4.05
C ALA A 98 -3.88 29.35 -4.31
N LYS A 99 -2.61 29.01 -4.60
CA LYS A 99 -1.61 29.99 -5.02
C LYS A 99 -1.90 30.54 -6.41
N LEU A 100 -2.16 29.65 -7.37
CA LEU A 100 -2.51 30.02 -8.75
C LEU A 100 -3.74 30.92 -8.80
N GLU A 101 -4.78 30.61 -8.02
CA GLU A 101 -5.98 31.44 -7.91
C GLU A 101 -5.67 32.84 -7.38
N LYS A 102 -4.80 32.97 -6.37
CA LYS A 102 -4.35 34.27 -5.87
C LYS A 102 -3.57 35.04 -6.92
N GLU A 103 -2.62 34.40 -7.60
CA GLU A 103 -1.85 35.05 -8.67
C GLU A 103 -2.75 35.49 -9.83
N LEU A 104 -3.73 34.66 -10.20
CA LEU A 104 -4.67 34.98 -11.26
C LEU A 104 -5.58 36.15 -10.87
N ALA A 105 -6.05 36.20 -9.62
CA ALA A 105 -6.83 37.32 -9.11
C ALA A 105 -6.03 38.64 -9.14
N VAL A 106 -4.76 38.61 -8.75
CA VAL A 106 -3.86 39.79 -8.83
C VAL A 106 -3.69 40.23 -10.29
N LYS A 107 -3.38 39.30 -11.20
CA LYS A 107 -3.23 39.61 -12.63
C LYS A 107 -4.52 40.14 -13.25
N SER A 108 -5.68 39.62 -12.86
CA SER A 108 -6.98 40.12 -13.33
C SER A 108 -7.21 41.55 -12.88
N ALA A 109 -6.97 41.84 -11.60
CA ALA A 109 -7.10 43.20 -11.06
C ALA A 109 -6.12 44.19 -11.72
N GLU A 110 -4.88 43.78 -11.99
CA GLU A 110 -3.93 44.59 -12.74
C GLU A 110 -4.36 44.85 -14.19
N ALA A 111 -4.90 43.83 -14.87
CA ALA A 111 -5.43 43.97 -16.22
C ALA A 111 -6.64 44.91 -16.25
N GLU A 112 -7.58 44.77 -15.32
CA GLU A 112 -8.73 45.67 -15.16
C GLU A 112 -8.29 47.11 -14.92
N ALA A 113 -7.31 47.34 -14.04
CA ALA A 113 -6.76 48.67 -13.78
C ALA A 113 -6.09 49.27 -15.04
N ARG A 114 -5.37 48.47 -15.82
CA ARG A 114 -4.78 48.90 -17.10
C ARG A 114 -5.85 49.26 -18.13
N ILE A 115 -6.91 48.46 -18.22
CA ILE A 115 -8.04 48.71 -19.13
C ILE A 115 -8.74 50.02 -18.75
N GLU A 116 -9.03 50.24 -17.48
CA GLU A 116 -9.66 51.50 -17.03
C GLU A 116 -8.76 52.72 -17.28
N LYS A 117 -7.45 52.60 -17.06
CA LYS A 117 -6.51 53.68 -17.40
C LYS A 117 -6.47 53.95 -18.91
N ALA A 118 -6.43 52.91 -19.74
CA ALA A 118 -6.44 53.04 -21.20
C ALA A 118 -7.75 53.66 -21.69
N LYS A 119 -8.89 53.27 -21.10
CA LYS A 119 -10.20 53.85 -21.39
C LYS A 119 -10.27 55.32 -21.01
N ALA A 120 -9.76 55.70 -19.83
CA ALA A 120 -9.71 57.10 -19.42
C ALA A 120 -8.83 57.96 -20.36
N ALA A 121 -7.68 57.43 -20.79
CA ALA A 121 -6.81 58.09 -21.77
C ALA A 121 -7.51 58.23 -23.13
N ALA A 122 -8.10 57.15 -23.65
CA ALA A 122 -8.83 57.16 -24.91
C ALA A 122 -10.01 58.15 -24.89
N MET A 123 -10.76 58.22 -23.78
CA MET A 123 -11.84 59.22 -23.63
C MET A 123 -11.31 60.65 -23.62
N THR A 124 -10.09 60.88 -23.12
CA THR A 124 -9.46 62.21 -23.14
C THR A 124 -9.04 62.59 -24.56
N GLU A 125 -8.42 61.67 -25.29
CA GLU A 125 -8.06 61.84 -26.71
C GLU A 125 -9.31 62.08 -27.58
N VAL A 126 -10.39 61.32 -27.37
CA VAL A 126 -11.67 61.53 -28.06
C VAL A 126 -12.23 62.93 -27.81
N ASN A 127 -12.13 63.46 -26.57
CA ASN A 127 -12.57 64.83 -26.28
C ASN A 127 -11.71 65.86 -27.03
N ALA A 128 -10.39 65.67 -27.08
CA ALA A 128 -9.49 66.55 -27.82
C ALA A 128 -9.83 66.56 -29.32
N VAL A 129 -9.99 65.38 -29.93
CA VAL A 129 -10.40 65.26 -31.33
C VAL A 129 -11.79 65.86 -31.57
N ALA A 130 -12.75 65.64 -30.67
CA ALA A 130 -14.09 66.22 -30.79
C ALA A 130 -14.06 67.75 -30.71
N MET A 131 -13.20 68.34 -29.86
CA MET A 131 -13.00 69.78 -29.79
C MET A 131 -12.36 70.34 -31.06
N ASP A 132 -11.35 69.67 -31.61
CA ASP A 132 -10.69 70.08 -32.85
C ASP A 132 -11.67 70.03 -34.03
N VAL A 133 -12.42 68.93 -34.16
CA VAL A 133 -13.44 68.77 -35.21
C VAL A 133 -14.57 69.79 -35.06
N ALA A 134 -15.04 70.05 -33.84
CA ALA A 134 -16.07 71.07 -33.58
C ALA A 134 -15.55 72.49 -33.90
N ALA A 135 -14.30 72.79 -33.58
CA ALA A 135 -13.67 74.07 -33.91
C ALA A 135 -13.57 74.27 -35.43
N ASP A 136 -13.17 73.23 -36.17
CA ASP A 136 -13.09 73.25 -37.64
C ASP A 136 -14.47 73.44 -38.27
N ILE A 137 -15.50 72.71 -37.81
CA ILE A 137 -16.88 72.87 -38.29
C ILE A 137 -17.38 74.30 -38.06
N VAL A 138 -17.20 74.86 -36.85
CA VAL A 138 -17.69 76.21 -36.53
C VAL A 138 -16.93 77.28 -37.31
N LYS A 139 -15.61 77.12 -37.47
CA LYS A 139 -14.79 78.01 -38.31
C LYS A 139 -15.25 77.99 -39.76
N GLN A 140 -15.64 76.83 -40.29
CA GLN A 140 -16.17 76.70 -41.65
C GLN A 140 -17.58 77.29 -41.81
N LEU A 141 -18.39 77.31 -40.75
CA LEU A 141 -19.75 77.87 -40.76
C LEU A 141 -19.82 79.38 -40.54
N ILE A 142 -19.02 79.92 -39.61
CA ILE A 142 -19.12 81.31 -39.11
C ILE A 142 -17.89 82.15 -39.54
N GLY A 143 -16.88 81.53 -40.17
CA GLY A 143 -15.68 82.21 -40.70
C GLY A 143 -14.66 82.65 -39.64
N THR A 144 -14.98 82.52 -38.35
CA THR A 144 -14.11 82.88 -37.22
C THR A 144 -14.04 81.72 -36.22
N ALA A 145 -12.86 81.51 -35.62
CA ALA A 145 -12.64 80.43 -34.66
C ALA A 145 -13.23 80.80 -33.29
N PRO A 146 -14.05 79.95 -32.65
CA PRO A 146 -14.57 80.21 -31.31
C PRO A 146 -13.47 80.22 -30.24
N PRO A 147 -13.66 80.93 -29.13
CA PRO A 147 -12.75 80.83 -27.99
C PRO A 147 -12.78 79.40 -27.40
N LYS A 148 -11.59 78.84 -27.12
CA LYS A 148 -11.42 77.46 -26.60
C LYS A 148 -12.26 77.15 -25.35
N SER A 149 -12.50 78.16 -24.49
CA SER A 149 -13.34 78.06 -23.29
C SER A 149 -14.77 77.62 -23.57
N ASP A 150 -15.36 78.10 -24.66
CA ASP A 150 -16.78 77.86 -24.96
C ASP A 150 -16.97 76.52 -25.67
N LEU A 151 -15.97 76.09 -26.45
CA LEU A 151 -15.88 74.76 -27.04
C LEU A 151 -15.74 73.67 -25.95
N GLU A 152 -14.87 73.86 -24.96
CA GLU A 152 -14.73 72.92 -23.84
C GLU A 152 -16.06 72.74 -23.09
N LYS A 153 -16.74 73.83 -22.76
CA LYS A 153 -18.03 73.78 -22.06
C LYS A 153 -19.10 73.06 -22.88
N ALA A 154 -19.16 73.29 -24.20
CA ALA A 154 -20.13 72.67 -25.09
C ALA A 154 -19.89 71.16 -25.25
N VAL A 155 -18.63 70.73 -25.43
CA VAL A 155 -18.27 69.30 -25.53
C VAL A 155 -18.50 68.58 -24.20
N ILE A 156 -18.20 69.21 -23.06
CA ILE A 156 -18.49 68.65 -21.73
C ILE A 156 -20.01 68.56 -21.48
N ALA A 157 -20.80 69.53 -21.92
CA ALA A 157 -22.25 69.50 -21.80
C ALA A 157 -22.87 68.37 -22.66
N ALA A 158 -22.39 68.19 -23.89
CA ALA A 158 -22.85 67.12 -24.79
C ALA A 158 -22.53 65.70 -24.26
N ARG A 159 -21.46 65.54 -23.48
CA ARG A 159 -21.09 64.26 -22.84
C ARG A 159 -22.01 63.86 -21.68
N LYS A 160 -22.67 64.82 -21.02
CA LYS A 160 -23.53 64.58 -19.84
C LYS A 160 -25.01 64.33 -20.18
N ALA A 161 -25.41 64.59 -21.42
CA ALA A 161 -26.75 64.30 -21.95
C ALA A 161 -26.82 62.88 -22.51
#